data_AF-A0A842Y4L3-F1
#
_entry.id   AF-A0A842Y4L3-F1
#
_cell.length_a   1.000
_cell.length_b   1.000
_cell.length_c   1.000
_cell.angle_alpha   90.00
_cell.angle_beta   90.00
_cell.angle_gamma   90.00
#
_symmetry.space_group_name_H-M   'P 1'
#
loop_
_entity.id
_entity.type
_entity.pdbx_description
1 polymer ?
#
loop_
_entity_poly.entity_id
_entity_poly.type
_entity_poly.pdbx_seq_one_letter_code
_entity_poly.pdbx_strand_id
1 'polypeptide(L)'
;WGSLFIKGIVMVVIYLIYMIIPLIILWATVGGSIANVINSNDPNAIGDFGGAFAGILVSGILILIISLMIPMALSIYAKEDSFGAAFRIGEILSRIKSVIGGYILAYIVIVVLGMILGMIGLIPILGWIMIIFGNFYIITVGAHMYGKLYTESSA
;
A
#
# COMPACT_ATOMS: atom_id res chain seq x y z
N TRP A 1 8.10 2.30 -25.26
CA TRP A 1 8.47 1.38 -24.16
C TRP A 1 9.39 2.03 -23.12
N GLY A 2 10.51 2.66 -23.51
CA GLY A 2 11.41 3.32 -22.54
C GLY A 2 10.72 4.36 -21.64
N SER A 3 9.88 5.23 -22.21
CA SER A 3 9.11 6.21 -21.43
C SER A 3 8.15 5.57 -20.42
N LEU A 4 7.48 4.47 -20.80
CA LEU A 4 6.58 3.73 -19.91
C LEU A 4 7.34 3.06 -18.76
N PHE A 5 8.55 2.54 -19.03
CA PHE A 5 9.42 1.98 -17.99
C PHE A 5 9.82 3.06 -16.96
N ILE A 6 10.20 4.25 -17.42
CA ILE A 6 10.52 5.38 -16.54
C ILE A 6 9.29 5.79 -15.72
N LYS A 7 8.10 5.88 -16.32
CA LYS A 7 6.85 6.16 -15.56
C LYS A 7 6.59 5.10 -14.49
N GLY A 8 6.86 3.83 -14.79
CA GLY A 8 6.82 2.73 -13.81
C GLY A 8 7.74 2.96 -12.62
N ILE A 9 9.00 3.33 -12.88
CA ILE A 9 9.97 3.67 -11.80
C ILE A 9 9.46 4.85 -10.97
N VAL A 10 8.94 5.90 -11.60
CA VAL A 10 8.41 7.07 -10.87
C VAL A 10 7.21 6.68 -10.01
N MET A 11 6.32 5.81 -10.48
CA MET A 11 5.22 5.28 -9.67
C MET A 11 5.73 4.53 -8.43
N VAL A 12 6.82 3.76 -8.55
CA VAL A 12 7.46 3.11 -7.40
C VAL A 12 8.01 4.16 -6.42
N VAL A 13 8.64 5.22 -6.91
CA VAL A 13 9.13 6.32 -6.05
C VAL A 13 7.98 7.01 -5.32
N ILE A 14 6.86 7.30 -6.00
CA ILE A 14 5.66 7.88 -5.39
C ILE A 14 5.13 6.94 -4.30
N TYR A 15 4.97 5.65 -4.60
CA TYR A 15 4.54 4.64 -3.63
C TYR A 15 5.44 4.63 -2.38
N LEU A 16 6.76 4.62 -2.57
CA LEU A 16 7.72 4.64 -1.47
C LEU A 16 7.54 5.89 -0.62
N ILE A 17 7.40 7.08 -1.22
CA ILE A 17 7.20 8.33 -0.48
C ILE A 17 5.95 8.29 0.39
N TYR A 18 4.83 7.78 -0.14
CA TYR A 18 3.61 7.56 0.64
C TYR A 18 3.85 6.61 1.82
N MET A 19 4.69 5.59 1.65
CA MET A 19 4.97 4.58 2.66
C MET A 19 6.07 4.97 3.66
N ILE A 20 6.82 6.06 3.46
CA ILE A 20 7.91 6.48 4.37
C ILE A 20 7.41 6.65 5.80
N ILE A 21 6.33 7.41 6.02
CA ILE A 21 5.86 7.75 7.37
C ILE A 21 5.43 6.50 8.14
N PRO A 22 4.54 5.63 7.61
CA PRO A 22 4.16 4.41 8.31
C PRO A 22 5.34 3.49 8.59
N LEU A 23 6.28 3.36 7.64
CA LEU A 23 7.44 2.51 7.80
C LEU A 23 8.41 3.04 8.86
N ILE A 24 8.63 4.35 8.95
CA ILE A 24 9.45 4.96 10.01
C ILE A 24 8.84 4.67 11.38
N ILE A 25 7.52 4.84 11.53
CA ILE A 25 6.84 4.58 12.81
C ILE A 25 6.97 3.10 13.18
N LEU A 26 6.73 2.20 12.23
CA LEU A 26 6.87 0.76 12.44
C LEU A 26 8.30 0.40 12.86
N TRP A 27 9.31 0.92 12.15
CA TRP A 27 10.72 0.68 12.45
C TRP A 27 11.14 1.23 13.81
N ALA A 28 10.75 2.46 14.14
CA ALA A 28 11.10 3.10 15.40
C ALA A 28 10.51 2.36 16.61
N THR A 29 9.27 1.89 16.47
CA THR A 29 8.55 1.20 17.55
C THR A 29 8.98 -0.26 17.68
N VAL A 30 8.87 -1.04 16.60
CA VAL A 30 9.21 -2.47 16.62
C VAL A 30 10.72 -2.66 16.76
N GLY A 31 11.53 -1.91 16.01
CA GLY A 31 12.99 -1.95 16.12
C GLY A 31 13.49 -1.48 17.49
N GLY A 32 12.87 -0.43 18.04
CA GLY A 32 13.15 0.04 19.40
C GLY A 32 12.84 -1.01 20.46
N SER A 33 11.68 -1.66 20.36
CA SER A 33 11.29 -2.77 21.26
C SER A 33 12.25 -3.96 21.17
N ILE A 34 12.64 -4.37 19.97
CA ILE A 34 13.61 -5.47 19.79
C ILE A 34 14.96 -5.11 20.40
N ALA A 35 15.45 -3.89 20.16
CA ALA A 35 16.70 -3.41 20.74
C ALA A 35 16.64 -3.40 22.28
N ASN A 36 15.51 -2.99 22.87
CA ASN A 36 15.35 -2.99 24.32
C ASN A 36 15.39 -4.39 24.91
N VAL A 37 14.69 -5.36 24.32
CA VAL A 37 14.69 -6.76 24.77
C VAL A 37 16.11 -7.37 24.73
N ILE A 38 16.89 -7.03 23.69
CA ILE A 38 18.28 -7.52 23.58
C ILE A 38 19.17 -6.90 24.68
N ASN A 39 18.93 -5.65 25.06
CA ASN A 39 19.79 -4.92 25.99
C ASN A 39 19.37 -5.08 27.47
N SER A 40 18.10 -5.39 27.76
CA SER A 40 17.55 -5.35 29.12
C SER A 40 17.96 -6.55 29.99
N ASN A 41 18.43 -7.67 29.40
CA ASN A 41 18.74 -8.93 30.10
C ASN A 41 17.61 -9.44 31.03
N ASP A 42 16.38 -8.93 30.86
CA ASP A 42 15.22 -9.27 31.68
C ASP A 42 14.39 -10.36 30.98
N PRO A 43 14.29 -11.57 31.56
CA PRO A 43 13.46 -12.65 31.00
C PRO A 43 11.97 -12.31 30.95
N ASN A 44 11.50 -11.29 31.69
CA ASN A 44 10.10 -10.90 31.82
C ASN A 44 9.77 -9.58 31.09
N ALA A 45 10.49 -9.24 30.02
CA ALA A 45 10.34 -8.04 29.20
C ALA A 45 8.98 -7.90 28.44
N ILE A 46 7.88 -8.44 28.97
CA ILE A 46 6.51 -8.34 28.43
C ILE A 46 6.11 -6.86 28.22
N GLY A 47 6.60 -5.95 29.06
CA GLY A 47 6.39 -4.50 28.89
C GLY A 47 6.99 -3.93 27.60
N ASP A 48 8.10 -4.48 27.11
CA ASP A 48 8.78 -4.02 25.89
C ASP A 48 8.02 -4.42 24.62
N PHE A 49 7.19 -5.46 24.67
CA PHE A 49 6.28 -5.83 23.58
C PHE A 49 5.07 -4.89 23.45
N GLY A 50 4.72 -4.15 24.50
CA GLY A 50 3.65 -3.16 24.46
C GLY A 50 3.92 -2.03 23.46
N GLY A 51 5.18 -1.57 23.40
CA GLY A 51 5.62 -0.56 22.43
C GLY A 51 5.54 -1.04 20.98
N ALA A 52 5.99 -2.28 20.72
CA ALA A 52 5.93 -2.90 19.40
C ALA A 52 4.47 -3.08 18.94
N PHE A 53 3.59 -3.55 19.83
CA PHE A 53 2.18 -3.76 19.50
C PHE A 53 1.46 -2.45 19.17
N ALA A 54 1.66 -1.41 19.99
CA ALA A 54 1.12 -0.08 19.71
C ALA A 54 1.65 0.47 18.37
N GLY A 55 2.93 0.28 18.10
CA GLY A 55 3.56 0.66 16.83
C GLY A 55 2.98 -0.02 15.61
N ILE A 56 2.75 -1.34 15.68
CA ILE A 56 2.11 -2.12 14.63
C ILE A 56 0.68 -1.63 14.38
N LEU A 57 -0.10 -1.36 15.42
CA LEU A 57 -1.47 -0.86 15.28
C LEU A 57 -1.50 0.52 14.60
N VAL A 58 -0.69 1.46 15.07
CA VAL A 58 -0.63 2.82 14.53
C VAL A 58 -0.16 2.82 13.07
N SER A 59 0.94 2.11 12.78
CA SER A 59 1.44 2.00 11.41
C SER A 59 0.45 1.26 10.50
N GLY A 60 -0.22 0.22 10.98
CA GLY A 60 -1.25 -0.50 10.23
C GLY A 60 -2.42 0.39 9.83
N ILE A 61 -2.92 1.22 10.75
CA ILE A 61 -3.99 2.19 10.44
C ILE A 61 -3.51 3.20 9.39
N LEU A 62 -2.29 3.72 9.54
CA LEU A 62 -1.73 4.67 8.56
C LEU A 62 -1.56 4.03 7.18
N ILE A 63 -1.06 2.79 7.11
CA ILE A 63 -0.94 2.04 5.86
C ILE A 63 -2.31 1.88 5.22
N LEU A 64 -3.35 1.52 5.98
CA LEU A 64 -4.70 1.38 5.44
C LEU A 64 -5.21 2.71 4.85
N ILE A 65 -5.08 3.82 5.58
CA ILE A 65 -5.50 5.14 5.08
C ILE A 65 -4.74 5.52 3.81
N ILE A 66 -3.41 5.37 3.83
CA ILE A 66 -2.55 5.72 2.70
C ILE A 66 -2.79 4.81 1.49
N SER A 67 -3.04 3.52 1.71
CA SER A 67 -3.33 2.56 0.64
C SER A 67 -4.61 2.91 -0.13
N LEU A 68 -5.56 3.60 0.51
CA LEU A 68 -6.74 4.11 -0.17
C LEU A 68 -6.40 5.31 -1.06
N MET A 69 -5.33 6.06 -0.79
CA MET A 69 -4.95 7.25 -1.55
C MET A 69 -4.07 6.92 -2.76
N ILE A 70 -3.19 5.93 -2.62
CA ILE A 70 -2.18 5.57 -3.62
C ILE A 70 -2.77 5.32 -5.02
N PRO A 71 -3.83 4.50 -5.23
CA PRO A 71 -4.32 4.22 -6.57
C PRO A 71 -4.81 5.48 -7.31
N MET A 72 -5.48 6.38 -6.60
CA MET A 72 -5.92 7.65 -7.14
C MET A 72 -4.74 8.60 -7.41
N ALA A 73 -3.77 8.67 -6.50
CA ALA A 73 -2.54 9.44 -6.67
C ALA A 73 -1.75 9.02 -7.92
N LEU A 74 -1.61 7.71 -8.13
CA LEU A 74 -0.94 7.15 -9.31
C LEU A 74 -1.73 7.42 -10.59
N SER A 75 -3.07 7.42 -10.53
CA SER A 75 -3.93 7.75 -11.67
C SER A 75 -3.79 9.21 -12.10
N ILE A 76 -3.75 10.15 -11.13
CA ILE A 76 -3.48 11.57 -11.38
C ILE A 76 -2.10 11.75 -12.01
N TYR A 77 -1.06 11.12 -11.45
CA TYR A 77 0.29 11.14 -12.02
C TYR A 77 0.31 10.61 -13.46
N ALA A 78 -0.33 9.47 -13.70
CA ALA A 78 -0.37 8.84 -15.03
C ALA A 78 -1.08 9.73 -16.06
N LYS A 79 -2.10 10.50 -15.64
CA LYS A 79 -2.85 11.41 -16.52
C LYS A 79 -2.13 12.73 -16.78
N GLU A 80 -1.55 13.33 -15.75
CA GLU A 80 -0.95 14.67 -15.83
C GLU A 80 0.54 14.67 -16.14
N ASP A 81 1.19 13.52 -16.03
CA ASP A 81 2.62 13.34 -16.24
C ASP A 81 3.48 14.23 -15.32
N SER A 82 2.94 14.60 -14.16
CA SER A 82 3.57 15.48 -13.18
C SER A 82 3.74 14.78 -11.85
N PHE A 83 4.98 14.62 -11.40
CA PHE A 83 5.31 13.98 -10.13
C PHE A 83 4.62 14.63 -8.92
N GLY A 84 4.57 15.97 -8.90
CA GLY A 84 3.92 16.72 -7.82
C GLY A 84 2.40 16.54 -7.78
N ALA A 85 1.77 16.19 -8.91
CA ALA A 85 0.33 15.97 -8.99
C ALA A 85 -0.13 14.79 -8.11
N ALA A 86 0.73 13.78 -7.94
CA ALA A 86 0.49 12.63 -7.08
C ALA A 86 0.33 12.98 -5.59
N PHE A 87 0.69 14.19 -5.17
CA PHE A 87 0.67 14.62 -3.77
C PHE A 87 -0.38 15.72 -3.49
N ARG A 88 -1.25 16.01 -4.46
CA ARG A 88 -2.37 16.94 -4.25
C ARG A 88 -3.49 16.26 -3.45
N ILE A 89 -3.27 16.14 -2.14
CA ILE A 89 -4.13 15.39 -1.22
C ILE A 89 -5.60 15.83 -1.28
N GLY A 90 -5.86 17.14 -1.41
CA GLY A 90 -7.22 17.67 -1.55
C GLY A 90 -7.95 17.12 -2.77
N GLU A 91 -7.28 17.10 -3.92
CA GLU A 91 -7.83 16.55 -5.17
C GLU A 91 -8.05 15.04 -5.06
N ILE A 92 -7.07 14.31 -4.52
CA ILE A 92 -7.17 12.86 -4.31
C ILE A 92 -8.41 12.51 -3.50
N LEU A 93 -8.60 13.19 -2.37
CA LEU A 93 -9.75 12.95 -1.50
C LEU A 93 -11.07 13.36 -2.15
N SER A 94 -11.09 14.46 -2.91
CA SER A 94 -12.29 14.89 -3.64
C SER A 94 -12.73 13.84 -4.67
N ARG A 95 -11.78 13.38 -5.50
CA ARG A 95 -12.01 12.34 -6.49
C ARG A 95 -12.46 11.02 -5.89
N ILE A 96 -11.81 10.56 -4.81
CA ILE A 96 -12.23 9.32 -4.13
C ILE A 96 -13.66 9.45 -3.60
N LYS A 97 -14.00 10.60 -2.99
CA LYS A 97 -15.36 10.84 -2.46
C LYS A 97 -16.42 10.81 -3.56
N SER A 98 -16.11 11.34 -4.76
CA SER A 98 -17.07 11.38 -5.86
C SER A 98 -17.44 9.99 -6.40
N VAL A 99 -16.57 9.00 -6.26
CA VAL A 99 -16.78 7.60 -6.72
C VAL A 99 -16.68 6.58 -5.59
N ILE A 100 -16.99 6.98 -4.34
CA ILE A 100 -16.67 6.20 -3.14
C ILE A 100 -17.21 4.77 -3.15
N GLY A 101 -18.42 4.54 -3.67
CA GLY A 101 -19.04 3.22 -3.74
C GLY A 101 -18.26 2.27 -4.67
N GLY A 102 -17.93 2.74 -5.87
CA GLY A 102 -17.10 1.99 -6.82
C GLY A 102 -15.66 1.81 -6.32
N TYR A 103 -15.13 2.81 -5.63
CA TYR A 103 -13.77 2.78 -5.08
C TYR A 103 -13.62 1.75 -3.96
N ILE A 104 -14.58 1.69 -3.03
CA ILE A 104 -14.60 0.68 -1.96
C ILE A 104 -14.78 -0.72 -2.56
N LEU A 105 -15.68 -0.88 -3.54
CA LEU A 105 -15.84 -2.16 -4.22
C LEU A 105 -14.53 -2.61 -4.89
N ALA A 106 -13.85 -1.69 -5.56
CA ALA A 106 -12.58 -1.98 -6.19
C ALA A 106 -11.51 -2.41 -5.19
N TYR A 107 -11.43 -1.70 -4.06
CA TYR A 107 -10.52 -2.04 -2.98
C TYR A 107 -10.80 -3.43 -2.40
N ILE A 108 -12.08 -3.76 -2.15
CA ILE A 108 -12.48 -5.09 -1.66
C ILE A 108 -12.07 -6.19 -2.64
N VAL A 109 -12.31 -6.00 -3.95
CA VAL A 109 -11.93 -6.98 -4.97
C VAL A 109 -10.42 -7.25 -4.95
N ILE A 110 -9.59 -6.20 -4.88
CA ILE A 110 -8.14 -6.35 -4.83
C ILE A 110 -7.68 -7.05 -3.54
N VAL A 111 -8.26 -6.70 -2.39
CA VAL A 111 -7.97 -7.36 -1.11
C VAL A 111 -8.35 -8.84 -1.16
N VAL A 112 -9.54 -9.18 -1.66
CA VAL A 112 -10.00 -10.58 -1.77
C VAL A 112 -9.10 -11.38 -2.72
N LEU A 113 -8.73 -10.83 -3.87
CA LEU A 113 -7.79 -11.48 -4.78
C LEU A 113 -6.42 -11.68 -4.14
N GLY A 114 -5.94 -10.68 -3.39
CA GLY A 114 -4.69 -10.78 -2.63
C GLY A 114 -4.74 -11.86 -1.55
N MET A 115 -5.85 -11.99 -0.82
CA MET A 115 -6.06 -13.04 0.18
C MET A 115 -6.06 -14.44 -0.48
N ILE A 116 -6.79 -14.62 -1.58
CA ILE A 116 -6.81 -15.88 -2.34
C ILE A 116 -5.40 -16.23 -2.81
N LEU A 117 -4.66 -15.26 -3.35
CA LEU A 117 -3.29 -15.48 -3.80
C LEU A 117 -2.35 -15.81 -2.64
N GLY A 118 -2.54 -15.17 -1.49
CA GLY A 118 -1.80 -15.48 -0.26
C GLY A 118 -2.03 -16.92 0.22
N MET A 119 -3.27 -17.41 0.14
CA MET A 119 -3.58 -18.81 0.45
C MET A 119 -2.93 -19.79 -0.53
N ILE A 120 -2.93 -19.48 -1.84
CA ILE A 120 -2.23 -20.27 -2.85
C ILE A 120 -0.72 -20.32 -2.56
N GLY A 121 -0.17 -19.22 -2.03
CA GLY A 121 1.23 -19.10 -1.63
C GLY A 121 1.68 -20.07 -0.53
N LEU A 122 0.75 -20.66 0.21
CA LEU A 122 1.06 -21.68 1.23
C LEU A 122 1.49 -23.02 0.61
N ILE A 123 1.23 -23.23 -0.69
CA ILE A 123 1.64 -24.44 -1.43
C ILE A 123 3.07 -24.26 -1.93
N PRO A 124 4.06 -25.03 -1.46
CA PRO A 124 5.44 -24.91 -1.92
C PRO A 124 5.58 -25.16 -3.42
N ILE A 125 6.54 -24.48 -4.05
CA ILE A 125 6.89 -24.59 -5.48
C ILE A 125 5.76 -24.09 -6.41
N LEU A 126 4.63 -24.80 -6.49
CA LEU A 126 3.51 -24.46 -7.36
C LEU A 126 2.87 -23.12 -6.95
N GLY A 127 2.61 -22.93 -5.65
CA GLY A 127 2.03 -21.69 -5.14
C GLY A 127 2.93 -20.48 -5.39
N TRP A 128 4.24 -20.63 -5.26
CA TRP A 128 5.21 -19.55 -5.49
C TRP A 128 5.27 -19.10 -6.95
N ILE A 129 5.21 -20.06 -7.88
CA ILE A 129 5.11 -19.74 -9.31
C ILE A 129 3.79 -19.00 -9.58
N MET A 130 2.68 -19.48 -9.01
CA MET A 130 1.37 -18.85 -9.14
C MET A 130 1.33 -17.44 -8.54
N ILE A 131 2.05 -17.16 -7.46
CA ILE A 131 2.16 -15.81 -6.87
C ILE A 131 2.72 -14.80 -7.87
N ILE A 132 3.72 -15.19 -8.68
CA ILE A 132 4.34 -14.26 -9.64
C ILE A 132 3.32 -13.80 -10.68
N PHE A 133 2.62 -14.75 -11.31
CA PHE A 133 1.60 -14.44 -12.32
C PHE A 133 0.34 -13.83 -11.71
N GLY A 134 -0.06 -14.30 -10.52
CA GLY A 134 -1.21 -13.77 -9.80
C GLY A 134 -1.02 -12.32 -9.38
N ASN A 135 0.18 -11.94 -8.91
CA ASN A 135 0.46 -10.54 -8.59
C ASN A 135 0.40 -9.66 -9.83
N PHE A 136 1.01 -10.10 -10.93
CA PHE A 136 0.92 -9.38 -12.20
C PHE A 136 -0.54 -9.17 -12.64
N TYR A 137 -1.36 -10.20 -12.53
CA TYR A 137 -2.80 -10.13 -12.82
C TYR A 137 -3.52 -9.13 -11.90
N ILE A 138 -3.33 -9.22 -10.57
CA ILE A 138 -3.97 -8.34 -9.59
C ILE A 138 -3.59 -6.88 -9.85
N ILE A 139 -2.32 -6.58 -10.10
CA ILE A 139 -1.85 -5.22 -10.40
C ILE A 139 -2.50 -4.69 -11.68
N THR A 140 -2.62 -5.52 -12.72
CA THR A 140 -3.23 -5.12 -14.00
C THR A 140 -4.73 -4.86 -13.85
N VAL A 141 -5.44 -5.75 -13.14
CA VAL A 141 -6.87 -5.58 -12.83
C VAL A 141 -7.09 -4.33 -11.97
N GLY A 142 -6.27 -4.13 -10.94
CA GLY A 142 -6.31 -2.93 -10.11
C GLY A 142 -6.10 -1.65 -10.92
N ALA A 143 -5.07 -1.62 -11.77
CA ALA A 143 -4.79 -0.49 -12.65
C ALA A 143 -5.98 -0.17 -13.58
N HIS A 144 -6.63 -1.20 -14.14
CA HIS A 144 -7.82 -1.03 -14.96
C HIS A 144 -9.00 -0.45 -14.16
N MET A 145 -9.30 -1.03 -12.99
CA MET A 145 -10.42 -0.62 -12.14
C MET A 145 -10.25 0.81 -11.62
N TYR A 146 -9.07 1.14 -11.08
CA TYR A 146 -8.79 2.48 -10.57
C TYR A 146 -8.65 3.52 -11.69
N GLY A 147 -8.12 3.14 -12.86
CA GLY A 147 -8.09 4.01 -14.02
C GLY A 147 -9.50 4.39 -14.50
N LYS A 148 -10.44 3.44 -14.53
CA LYS A 148 -11.85 3.70 -14.85
C LYS A 148 -12.49 4.62 -13.82
N LEU A 149 -12.31 4.32 -12.53
CA LEU A 149 -12.83 5.16 -11.44
C LEU A 149 -12.27 6.58 -11.48
N TYR A 150 -11.00 6.74 -11.84
CA TYR A 150 -10.40 8.06 -12.05
C TYR A 150 -11.12 8.83 -13.17
N THR A 151 -11.44 8.19 -14.30
CA THR A 151 -12.16 8.84 -15.41
C THR A 151 -13.60 9.23 -15.06
N GLU A 152 -14.24 8.50 -14.15
CA GLU A 152 -15.58 8.78 -13.63
C GLU A 152 -15.56 9.82 -12.50
N SER A 153 -14.40 10.06 -11.89
CA SER A 153 -14.23 10.95 -10.75
C SER A 153 -14.19 12.44 -11.13
N SER A 154 -14.65 13.29 -10.21
CA SER A 154 -14.56 14.75 -10.31
C SER A 154 -13.75 15.29 -9.14
N ALA A 155 -12.90 16.30 -9.41
CA ALA A 155 -12.10 17.01 -8.41
C ALA A 155 -12.89 18.19 -7.80
#